data_AF-A0A0J8C8L6-F1
#
_entry.id   AF-A0A0J8C8L6-F1
#
_cell.length_a   1.000
_cell.length_b   1.000
_cell.length_c   1.000
_cell.angle_alpha   90.00
_cell.angle_beta   90.00
_cell.angle_gamma   90.00
#
_symmetry.space_group_name_H-M   'P 1'
#
loop_
_entity.id
_entity.type
_entity.pdbx_description
1 polymer ?
#
loop_
_entity_poly.entity_id
_entity_poly.type
_entity_poly.pdbx_seq_one_letter_code
_entity_poly.pdbx_strand_id
1 'polypeptide(L)'
;MTTWDNAVVLDGFLDEEAMPGERDDTARFRIHLTTDEDLVDEAVLPCVVADPALADSVLHELKRGDLLRVTGHLRLPQTTDGALWVEVHAIDALYPTLLPDLADAEATPFIERYASYVVIYDPDGLTHVWHETGEQVGATEDPSTISDLIYAYEHPATSGETGGTT
;
A
#
# COMPACT_ATOMS: atom_id res chain seq x y z
N MET A 1 29.14 -29.82 -10.41
CA MET A 1 29.49 -28.38 -10.52
C MET A 1 28.27 -27.63 -10.04
N THR A 2 28.37 -27.00 -8.87
CA THR A 2 27.23 -26.61 -8.03
C THR A 2 26.57 -25.33 -8.55
N THR A 3 25.29 -25.40 -8.88
CA THR A 3 24.49 -24.39 -9.59
C THR A 3 24.06 -23.19 -8.72
N TRP A 4 24.84 -22.83 -7.69
CA TRP A 4 24.42 -21.87 -6.65
C TRP A 4 24.73 -20.40 -6.97
N ASP A 5 25.31 -20.10 -8.14
CA ASP A 5 25.87 -18.76 -8.43
C ASP A 5 24.87 -17.78 -9.09
N ASN A 6 23.56 -18.03 -9.04
CA ASN A 6 22.58 -17.19 -9.74
C ASN A 6 21.30 -16.89 -8.93
N ALA A 7 21.37 -16.99 -7.61
CA ALA A 7 20.30 -16.54 -6.74
C ALA A 7 20.33 -15.01 -6.64
N VAL A 8 19.16 -14.38 -6.79
CA VAL A 8 18.94 -12.95 -6.58
C VAL A 8 18.40 -12.73 -5.18
N VAL A 9 18.77 -11.58 -4.59
CA VAL A 9 18.21 -11.08 -3.33
C VAL A 9 17.54 -9.75 -3.65
N LEU A 10 16.25 -9.67 -3.37
CA LEU A 10 15.40 -8.54 -3.73
C LEU A 10 14.63 -8.08 -2.50
N ASP A 11 14.69 -6.79 -2.20
CA ASP A 11 13.87 -6.17 -1.17
C ASP A 11 12.66 -5.49 -1.82
N GLY A 12 11.47 -5.66 -1.22
CA GLY A 12 10.24 -5.14 -1.79
C GLY A 12 9.02 -5.30 -0.90
N PHE A 13 8.00 -4.49 -1.14
CA PHE A 13 6.73 -4.54 -0.43
C PHE A 13 5.80 -5.57 -1.04
N LEU A 14 5.12 -6.37 -0.21
CA LEU A 14 4.07 -7.28 -0.66
C LEU A 14 2.87 -6.48 -1.23
N ASP A 15 2.59 -6.65 -2.53
CA ASP A 15 1.61 -5.86 -3.28
C ASP A 15 0.16 -6.09 -2.81
N GLU A 16 -0.20 -7.38 -2.69
CA GLU A 16 -1.51 -7.91 -2.32
C GLU A 16 -1.32 -9.15 -1.43
N GLU A 17 -2.41 -9.65 -0.84
CA GLU A 17 -2.39 -10.91 -0.09
C GLU A 17 -1.85 -12.06 -0.96
N ALA A 18 -1.01 -12.90 -0.37
CA ALA A 18 -0.50 -14.07 -1.06
C ALA A 18 -1.63 -15.03 -1.40
N MET A 19 -1.57 -15.63 -2.58
CA MET A 19 -2.58 -16.58 -3.04
C MET A 19 -2.00 -17.99 -3.13
N PRO A 20 -2.82 -19.03 -2.94
CA PRO A 20 -2.44 -20.37 -3.34
C PRO A 20 -2.04 -20.42 -4.82
N GLY A 21 -1.04 -21.23 -5.13
CA GLY A 21 -0.62 -21.51 -6.49
C GLY A 21 -1.52 -22.52 -7.20
N GLU A 22 -1.07 -23.00 -8.37
CA GLU A 22 -1.80 -24.02 -9.15
C GLU A 22 -1.82 -25.39 -8.42
N ARG A 23 -0.90 -25.61 -7.49
CA ARG A 23 -0.94 -26.72 -6.56
C ARG A 23 -1.21 -26.21 -5.16
N ASP A 24 -1.98 -26.97 -4.39
CA ASP A 24 -2.37 -26.64 -3.02
C ASP A 24 -1.18 -26.48 -2.05
N ASP A 25 0.00 -26.99 -2.41
CA ASP A 25 1.25 -26.91 -1.64
C ASP A 25 2.19 -25.78 -2.11
N THR A 26 1.70 -24.88 -2.96
CA THR A 26 2.48 -23.76 -3.50
C THR A 26 1.81 -22.43 -3.22
N ALA A 27 2.60 -21.36 -3.15
CA ALA A 27 2.09 -20.00 -2.99
C ALA A 27 2.61 -19.10 -4.12
N ARG A 28 1.82 -18.09 -4.46
CA ARG A 28 2.17 -17.03 -5.40
C ARG A 28 1.85 -15.67 -4.80
N PHE A 29 2.72 -14.70 -5.05
CA PHE A 29 2.53 -13.32 -4.60
C PHE A 29 3.28 -12.36 -5.52
N ARG A 30 3.15 -11.06 -5.29
CA ARG A 30 3.86 -10.02 -6.04
C ARG A 30 4.58 -9.09 -5.07
N ILE A 31 5.79 -8.67 -5.42
CA ILE A 31 6.52 -7.64 -4.68
C ILE A 31 6.71 -6.39 -5.54
N HIS A 32 6.52 -5.24 -4.94
CA HIS A 32 6.98 -3.95 -5.45
C HIS A 32 8.39 -3.72 -4.95
N LEU A 33 9.37 -3.70 -5.86
CA LEU A 33 10.76 -3.54 -5.48
C LEU A 33 11.03 -2.18 -4.85
N THR A 34 11.74 -2.17 -3.72
CA THR A 34 12.29 -0.93 -3.18
C THR A 34 13.43 -0.48 -4.09
N THR A 35 13.31 0.72 -4.65
CA THR A 35 14.38 1.35 -5.43
C THR A 35 15.03 2.46 -4.61
N ASP A 36 16.35 2.57 -4.68
CA ASP A 36 17.02 3.82 -4.32
C ASP A 36 16.69 4.86 -5.40
N GLU A 37 16.55 6.12 -5.00
CA GLU A 37 15.82 7.23 -5.66
C GLU A 37 16.24 7.64 -7.10
N ASP A 38 17.04 6.84 -7.82
CA ASP A 38 17.53 7.11 -9.17
C ASP A 38 17.00 6.13 -10.26
N LEU A 39 16.14 5.17 -9.90
CA LEU A 39 15.49 4.27 -10.87
C LEU A 39 14.08 4.78 -11.19
N VAL A 40 13.88 5.23 -12.43
CA VAL A 40 12.62 5.83 -12.93
C VAL A 40 11.47 4.82 -13.03
N ASP A 41 11.77 3.51 -12.95
CA ASP A 41 10.78 2.46 -13.12
C ASP A 41 10.51 1.72 -11.80
N GLU A 42 9.30 1.89 -11.27
CA GLU A 42 8.70 1.00 -10.28
C GLU A 42 8.54 -0.40 -10.89
N ALA A 43 9.07 -1.42 -10.22
CA ALA A 43 9.08 -2.79 -10.73
C ALA A 43 8.26 -3.73 -9.84
N VAL A 44 7.25 -4.36 -10.43
CA VAL A 44 6.44 -5.40 -9.78
C VAL A 44 6.88 -6.76 -10.30
N LEU A 45 7.30 -7.65 -9.39
CA LEU A 45 7.75 -8.99 -9.74
C LEU A 45 6.81 -10.08 -9.17
N PRO A 46 6.26 -10.95 -10.04
CA PRO A 46 5.63 -12.19 -9.61
C PRO A 46 6.63 -13.11 -8.92
N CYS A 47 6.23 -13.68 -7.80
CA CYS A 47 7.01 -14.61 -6.99
C CYS A 47 6.22 -15.91 -6.81
N VAL A 48 6.93 -17.05 -6.87
CA VAL A 48 6.35 -18.38 -6.69
C VAL A 48 7.18 -19.16 -5.69
N VAL A 49 6.51 -19.77 -4.72
CA VAL A 49 7.10 -20.63 -3.69
C VAL A 49 6.63 -22.05 -3.92
N ALA A 50 7.59 -22.96 -4.13
CA ALA A 50 7.32 -24.38 -4.32
C ALA A 50 7.57 -25.23 -3.06
N ASP A 51 8.25 -24.68 -2.06
CA ASP A 51 8.45 -25.37 -0.78
C ASP A 51 7.16 -25.27 0.07
N PRO A 52 6.55 -26.40 0.48
CA PRO A 52 5.27 -26.37 1.18
C PRO A 52 5.30 -25.67 2.53
N ALA A 53 6.42 -25.73 3.26
CA ALA A 53 6.53 -25.07 4.57
C ALA A 53 6.66 -23.56 4.40
N LEU A 54 7.45 -23.12 3.41
CA LEU A 54 7.54 -21.70 3.07
C LEU A 54 6.22 -21.18 2.49
N ALA A 55 5.52 -21.97 1.68
CA ALA A 55 4.21 -21.61 1.14
C ALA A 55 3.18 -21.40 2.25
N ASP A 56 3.15 -22.28 3.26
CA ASP A 56 2.27 -22.14 4.43
C ASP A 56 2.53 -20.84 5.19
N SER A 57 3.81 -20.53 5.48
CA SER A 57 4.17 -19.25 6.13
C SER A 57 3.78 -18.03 5.28
N VAL A 58 4.00 -18.09 3.96
CA VAL A 58 3.66 -16.98 3.06
C VAL A 58 2.16 -16.70 3.03
N LEU A 59 1.33 -17.75 3.07
CA LEU A 59 -0.13 -17.62 2.99
C LEU A 59 -0.77 -17.16 4.30
N HIS A 60 -0.15 -17.43 5.45
CA HIS A 60 -0.78 -17.21 6.75
C HIS A 60 -0.09 -16.17 7.63
N GLU A 61 1.20 -15.89 7.39
CA GLU A 61 1.99 -14.99 8.25
C GLU A 61 2.25 -13.63 7.60
N LEU A 62 2.33 -13.57 6.26
CA LEU A 62 2.64 -12.34 5.53
C LEU A 62 1.38 -11.54 5.22
N LYS A 63 1.49 -10.21 5.32
CA LYS A 63 0.40 -9.28 5.05
C LYS A 63 0.77 -8.30 3.95
N ARG A 64 -0.25 -7.85 3.23
CA ARG A 64 -0.12 -6.78 2.24
C ARG A 64 0.61 -5.57 2.84
N GLY A 65 1.65 -5.10 2.16
CA GLY A 65 2.49 -3.98 2.58
C GLY A 65 3.65 -4.35 3.50
N ASP A 66 3.83 -5.62 3.86
CA ASP A 66 5.05 -6.06 4.56
C ASP A 66 6.28 -5.79 3.68
N LEU A 67 7.35 -5.27 4.29
CA LEU A 67 8.64 -5.18 3.61
C LEU A 67 9.35 -6.53 3.73
N LEU A 68 9.57 -7.17 2.59
CA LEU A 68 10.15 -8.50 2.48
C LEU A 68 11.53 -8.44 1.84
N ARG A 69 12.41 -9.32 2.28
CA ARG A 69 13.59 -9.74 1.54
C ARG A 69 13.33 -11.10 0.92
N VAL A 70 13.31 -11.16 -0.40
CA VAL A 70 13.08 -12.37 -1.18
C VAL A 70 14.41 -12.86 -1.73
N THR A 71 14.77 -14.11 -1.41
CA THR A 71 15.91 -14.80 -2.01
C THR A 71 15.40 -15.89 -2.95
N GLY A 72 15.78 -15.81 -4.22
CA GLY A 72 15.17 -16.61 -5.27
C GLY A 72 16.04 -16.80 -6.50
N HIS A 73 15.54 -17.54 -7.48
CA HIS A 73 16.12 -17.58 -8.83
C HIS A 73 15.20 -16.81 -9.79
N LEU A 74 15.76 -15.83 -10.50
CA LEU A 74 15.02 -15.09 -11.50
C LEU A 74 14.82 -15.95 -12.76
N ARG A 75 13.56 -16.12 -13.17
CA ARG A 75 13.15 -16.92 -14.33
C ARG A 75 12.75 -15.97 -15.46
N LEU A 76 13.61 -15.88 -16.47
CA LEU A 76 13.36 -15.09 -17.67
C LEU A 76 12.26 -15.74 -18.55
N PRO A 77 11.42 -14.94 -19.22
CA PRO A 77 10.49 -15.44 -20.23
C PRO A 77 11.20 -16.32 -21.26
N GLN A 78 10.67 -17.51 -21.50
CA GLN A 78 11.17 -18.42 -22.55
C GLN A 78 10.31 -18.35 -23.84
N THR A 79 9.18 -17.68 -23.77
CA THR A 79 8.23 -17.46 -24.86
C THR A 79 7.88 -15.98 -24.92
N THR A 80 7.38 -15.53 -26.07
CA THR A 80 6.96 -14.13 -26.27
C THR A 80 5.86 -13.69 -25.30
N ASP A 81 5.03 -14.64 -24.84
CA ASP A 81 3.94 -14.42 -23.88
C ASP A 81 4.33 -14.77 -22.43
N GLY A 82 5.60 -15.16 -22.20
CA GLY A 82 6.07 -15.54 -20.88
C GLY A 82 6.29 -14.32 -19.99
N ALA A 83 5.98 -14.44 -18.70
CA ALA A 83 6.31 -13.43 -17.71
C ALA A 83 7.69 -13.68 -17.09
N LEU A 84 8.34 -12.61 -16.65
CA LEU A 84 9.46 -12.65 -15.72
C LEU A 84 8.91 -12.96 -14.33
N TRP A 85 9.52 -13.90 -13.60
CA TRP A 85 9.11 -14.22 -12.23
C TRP A 85 10.28 -14.74 -11.39
N VAL A 86 10.11 -14.77 -10.07
CA VAL A 86 11.11 -15.26 -9.12
C VAL A 86 10.64 -16.58 -8.52
N GLU A 87 11.46 -17.61 -8.64
CA GLU A 87 11.30 -18.86 -7.89
C GLU A 87 11.96 -18.69 -6.52
N VAL A 88 11.15 -18.59 -5.49
CA VAL A 88 11.58 -18.19 -4.14
C VAL A 88 12.04 -19.38 -3.33
N HIS A 89 13.19 -19.25 -2.68
CA HIS A 89 13.81 -20.27 -1.82
C HIS A 89 13.86 -19.84 -0.36
N ALA A 90 13.86 -18.54 -0.08
CA ALA A 90 13.78 -18.00 1.27
C ALA A 90 13.13 -16.62 1.26
N ILE A 91 12.42 -16.29 2.34
CA ILE A 91 11.77 -14.99 2.57
C ILE A 91 12.04 -14.58 4.01
N ASP A 92 12.48 -13.33 4.20
CA ASP A 92 12.57 -12.70 5.51
C ASP A 92 11.63 -11.48 5.55
N ALA A 93 10.75 -11.41 6.55
CA ALA A 93 9.98 -10.19 6.83
C ALA A 93 10.88 -9.19 7.55
N LEU A 94 11.28 -8.13 6.86
CA LEU A 94 12.17 -7.09 7.40
C LEU A 94 11.39 -6.13 8.29
N TYR A 95 10.21 -5.69 7.84
CA TYR A 95 9.31 -4.85 8.60
C TYR A 95 7.86 -5.23 8.32
N PRO A 96 7.01 -5.34 9.36
CA PRO A 96 5.59 -5.58 9.18
C PRO A 96 4.90 -4.33 8.63
N THR A 97 3.82 -4.56 7.89
CA THR A 97 2.93 -3.53 7.39
C THR A 97 2.29 -2.75 8.54
N LEU A 98 2.11 -1.45 8.32
CA LEU A 98 1.24 -0.61 9.15
C LEU A 98 -0.16 -0.49 8.54
N LEU A 99 -0.40 -1.09 7.37
CA LEU A 99 -1.71 -1.09 6.73
C LEU A 99 -2.68 -1.95 7.56
N PRO A 100 -3.88 -1.43 7.85
CA PRO A 100 -4.94 -2.23 8.45
C PRO A 100 -5.37 -3.33 7.46
N ASP A 101 -5.84 -4.44 8.01
CA ASP A 101 -6.38 -5.53 7.22
C ASP A 101 -7.68 -5.08 6.55
N LEU A 102 -7.75 -5.11 5.22
CA LEU A 102 -8.95 -4.69 4.49
C LEU A 102 -10.11 -5.68 4.66
N ALA A 103 -9.84 -6.89 5.14
CA ALA A 103 -10.89 -7.83 5.54
C ALA A 103 -11.69 -7.33 6.76
N ASP A 104 -11.09 -6.46 7.58
CA ASP A 104 -11.77 -5.70 8.63
C ASP A 104 -12.43 -4.45 8.02
N ALA A 105 -13.36 -4.68 7.09
CA ALA A 105 -14.05 -3.64 6.32
C ALA A 105 -14.90 -2.68 7.18
N GLU A 106 -15.14 -2.99 8.46
CA GLU A 106 -15.88 -2.12 9.38
C GLU A 106 -15.00 -1.03 10.01
N ALA A 107 -13.66 -1.12 9.94
CA ALA A 107 -12.74 -0.22 10.62
C ALA A 107 -11.57 0.27 9.73
N THR A 108 -11.71 0.22 8.40
CA THR A 108 -10.63 0.68 7.52
C THR A 108 -10.73 2.20 7.25
N PRO A 109 -9.73 3.01 7.63
CA PRO A 109 -9.65 4.40 7.19
C PRO A 109 -9.49 4.47 5.68
N PHE A 110 -10.21 5.38 5.04
CA PHE A 110 -10.13 5.58 3.59
C PHE A 110 -9.90 7.04 3.24
N ILE A 111 -9.29 7.25 2.08
CA ILE A 111 -9.04 8.57 1.53
C ILE A 111 -9.92 8.76 0.31
N GLU A 112 -10.73 9.82 0.30
CA GLU A 112 -11.58 10.21 -0.82
C GLU A 112 -11.21 11.61 -1.29
N ARG A 113 -11.34 11.86 -2.60
CA ARG A 113 -11.04 13.17 -3.20
C ARG A 113 -12.31 13.84 -3.72
N TYR A 114 -12.58 15.05 -3.22
CA TYR A 114 -13.65 15.94 -3.65
C TYR A 114 -13.03 17.15 -4.37
N ALA A 115 -12.78 17.03 -5.68
CA ALA A 115 -12.07 18.06 -6.45
C ALA A 115 -10.71 18.45 -5.81
N SER A 116 -10.56 19.69 -5.35
CA SER A 116 -9.36 20.20 -4.67
C SER A 116 -9.27 19.82 -3.19
N TYR A 117 -10.19 18.99 -2.68
CA TYR A 117 -10.21 18.57 -1.29
C TYR A 117 -9.91 17.08 -1.15
N VAL A 118 -9.15 16.73 -0.12
CA VAL A 118 -8.85 15.36 0.31
C VAL A 118 -9.52 15.13 1.66
N VAL A 119 -10.35 14.10 1.73
CA VAL A 119 -11.04 13.67 2.94
C VAL A 119 -10.36 12.39 3.42
N ILE A 120 -9.91 12.41 4.66
CA ILE A 120 -9.35 11.24 5.34
C ILE A 120 -10.40 10.81 6.36
N TYR A 121 -11.09 9.71 6.07
CA TYR A 121 -12.03 9.09 7.00
C TYR A 121 -11.26 8.19 7.96
N ASP A 122 -11.48 8.39 9.25
CA ASP A 122 -11.00 7.53 10.33
C ASP A 122 -12.23 6.97 11.06
N PRO A 123 -12.49 5.66 11.03
CA PRO A 123 -13.65 5.06 11.69
C PRO A 123 -13.60 5.15 13.21
N ASP A 124 -12.41 5.24 13.79
CA ASP A 124 -12.20 5.36 15.23
C ASP A 124 -11.93 6.81 15.67
N GLY A 125 -12.00 7.77 14.73
CA GLY A 125 -11.57 9.14 14.93
C GLY A 125 -12.40 10.18 14.19
N LEU A 126 -11.82 11.38 14.05
CA LEU A 126 -12.42 12.45 13.27
C LEU A 126 -12.14 12.23 11.79
N THR A 127 -13.13 12.49 10.95
CA THR A 127 -12.92 12.67 9.53
C THR A 127 -12.27 14.02 9.29
N HIS A 128 -11.08 14.04 8.69
CA HIS A 128 -10.32 15.26 8.42
C HIS A 128 -10.45 15.67 6.95
N VAL A 129 -10.64 16.98 6.72
CA VAL A 129 -10.72 17.57 5.38
C VAL A 129 -9.52 18.48 5.17
N TRP A 130 -8.83 18.29 4.05
CA TRP A 130 -7.65 19.04 3.64
C TRP A 130 -7.87 19.62 2.25
N HIS A 131 -7.38 20.83 2.02
CA HIS A 131 -7.24 21.37 0.66
C HIS A 131 -5.96 20.80 0.03
N GLU A 132 -5.90 20.66 -1.30
CA GLU A 132 -4.77 20.05 -2.01
C GLU A 132 -3.45 20.83 -1.86
N THR A 133 -3.51 22.07 -1.38
CA THR A 133 -2.35 22.88 -0.99
C THR A 133 -1.72 22.43 0.33
N GLY A 134 -2.33 21.48 1.04
CA GLY A 134 -1.92 21.01 2.37
C GLY A 134 -2.50 21.82 3.53
N GLU A 135 -3.40 22.77 3.28
CA GLU A 135 -4.10 23.50 4.34
C GLU A 135 -5.24 22.65 4.92
N GLN A 136 -5.37 22.63 6.25
CA GLN A 136 -6.47 21.93 6.90
C GLN A 136 -7.74 22.76 6.83
N VAL A 137 -8.78 22.20 6.21
CA VAL A 137 -10.11 22.81 6.09
C VAL A 137 -10.90 22.62 7.39
N GLY A 138 -10.82 21.43 7.99
CA GLY A 138 -11.50 21.12 9.24
C GLY A 138 -11.50 19.64 9.60
N ALA A 139 -12.22 19.30 10.66
CA ALA A 139 -12.43 17.92 11.12
C ALA A 139 -13.85 17.75 11.66
N THR A 140 -14.46 16.58 11.48
CA THR A 140 -15.83 16.29 11.92
C THR A 140 -16.02 14.83 12.32
N GLU A 141 -16.91 14.58 13.29
CA GLU A 141 -17.41 13.24 13.64
C GLU A 141 -18.54 12.79 12.71
N ASP A 142 -19.18 13.71 11.99
CA ASP A 142 -20.33 13.46 11.13
C ASP A 142 -19.97 13.77 9.66
N PRO A 143 -19.75 12.74 8.81
CA PRO A 143 -19.41 12.92 7.40
C PRO A 143 -20.44 13.74 6.60
N SER A 144 -21.69 13.81 7.05
CA SER A 144 -22.71 14.63 6.36
C SER A 144 -22.42 16.13 6.42
N THR A 145 -21.56 16.58 7.34
CA THR A 145 -21.17 17.98 7.55
C THR A 145 -19.96 18.42 6.73
N ILE A 146 -19.32 17.52 5.96
CA ILE A 146 -18.12 17.83 5.16
C ILE A 146 -18.37 18.98 4.17
N SER A 147 -19.56 19.02 3.56
CA SER A 147 -19.93 20.08 2.62
C SER A 147 -19.96 21.46 3.29
N ASP A 148 -20.40 21.53 4.55
CA ASP A 148 -20.47 22.77 5.31
C ASP A 148 -19.06 23.28 5.68
N LEU A 149 -18.14 22.36 6.03
CA LEU A 149 -16.74 22.69 6.29
C LEU A 149 -16.06 23.31 5.06
N ILE A 150 -16.24 22.68 3.90
CA ILE A 150 -15.71 23.19 2.63
C ILE A 150 -16.33 24.55 2.31
N TYR A 151 -17.65 24.68 2.45
CA TYR A 151 -18.34 25.94 2.18
C TYR A 151 -17.82 27.10 3.04
N ALA A 152 -17.64 26.87 4.35
CA ALA A 152 -17.13 27.87 5.28
C ALA A 152 -15.68 28.28 4.98
N TYR A 153 -14.85 27.33 4.54
CA TYR A 153 -13.47 27.58 4.14
C TYR A 153 -13.37 28.41 2.86
N GLU A 154 -14.22 28.13 1.86
CA GLU A 154 -14.28 28.90 0.61
C GLU A 154 -14.87 30.30 0.80
N HIS A 155 -15.75 30.45 1.79
CA HIS A 155 -16.47 31.70 2.08
C HIS A 155 -16.14 32.20 3.49
N PRO A 156 -14.87 32.57 3.77
CA PRO A 156 -14.50 33.08 5.07
C PRO A 156 -15.33 34.34 5.34
N ALA A 157 -15.90 34.42 6.55
CA ALA A 157 -16.62 35.61 6.96
C ALA A 157 -15.70 36.82 6.82
N THR A 158 -16.04 37.76 5.94
CA THR A 158 -15.37 39.05 5.86
C THR A 158 -15.46 39.68 7.25
N SER A 159 -14.32 39.75 7.95
CA SER A 159 -14.20 40.42 9.23
C SER A 159 -14.60 41.89 9.02
N GLY A 160 -15.85 42.20 9.37
CA GLY A 160 -16.37 43.56 9.39
C GLY A 160 -15.67 44.34 10.49
N GLU A 161 -14.72 45.15 10.06
CA GLU A 161 -14.15 46.33 10.70
C GLU A 161 -14.98 46.88 11.88
N THR A 162 -14.58 46.56 13.11
CA THR A 162 -14.91 47.38 14.29
C THR A 162 -13.89 48.52 14.40
N GLY A 163 -13.93 49.42 13.41
CA GLY A 163 -13.34 50.75 13.48
C GLY A 163 -14.27 51.69 14.26
N GLY A 164 -13.77 52.28 15.34
CA GLY A 164 -14.58 52.99 16.33
C GLY A 164 -14.92 54.46 16.04
N THR A 165 -15.68 54.98 17.02
CA THR A 165 -15.85 56.39 17.45
C THR A 165 -16.90 57.24 16.73
N THR A 166 -18.02 57.50 17.42
CA THR A 166 -18.31 58.84 17.98
C THR A 166 -19.11 58.68 19.26
#